data_AF-A0A2D9Z469-F1
#
_entry.id   AF-A0A2D9Z469-F1
#
_cell.length_a   1.000
_cell.length_b   1.000
_cell.length_c   1.000
_cell.angle_alpha   90.00
_cell.angle_beta   90.00
_cell.angle_gamma   90.00
#
_symmetry.space_group_name_H-M   'P 1'
#
loop_
_entity.id
_entity.type
_entity.pdbx_description
1 polymer ?
#
loop_
_entity_poly.entity_id
_entity_poly.type
_entity_poly.pdbx_seq_one_letter_code
_entity_poly.pdbx_strand_id
1 'polypeptide(L)'
;MNRFILLIAEQAIPTTAVNRTVGLIVWIGLLVLTVAFLALSWTRLGAARPLAKCLTLSVFAHILLAIFFYGTQMLGLEMELGGEQPVTISLITETIKPADEIEPDTLAEDFVEDQQPEIFDQFPVEQSESKPPTELADLVEEVISPVAEESPAEEVEAIDPGELTTNDPADKILQEQQSEPDSLEQPESGEVASVEVEESIATPAEQISGETTPPTASPIAEGVASDPPEEDVQQATAVEQTSVVSDSTPETLSNADRPVQIPSKLDGSALPDLYQARFGPPLTTVVGTSEVRGAAFGATLESEAAVQAGIEWLVRSQQESGRWNASEFGAGVDREVDGQQRGATGANADTGVSGLALLALMGDGHTHLSGTHRVSVQHGLEYILSQQGSDGSLAGSASLFARMYCHAMATIAVCEAYAMTGDGRLRDYAERAIGYTIRSQDRQTGGWRYQPADSGDMSQFGWQVLALRSAQQSGLIVPGNTRDLMGRFLASCNTGARGGLAAYRPGFGATRTMTAESLACRMWLDVHRSPEQIKEAADYIVLQLPNRARPDLYYWYYGSLSLRQVGGPAWESWSGALKQVVPSLQLSDGSWAADTKWGGYGGKVYSTAMAVLCLESFYRYQ
;
A
#
# COMPACT_ATOMS: atom_id res chain seq x y z
N MET A 1 77.08 36.99 -21.70
CA MET A 1 76.71 38.25 -22.38
C MET A 1 75.18 38.32 -22.38
N ASN A 2 74.62 39.21 -21.53
CA ASN A 2 73.24 39.73 -21.48
C ASN A 2 72.04 38.76 -21.45
N ARG A 3 70.97 38.96 -20.65
CA ARG A 3 70.60 39.90 -19.58
C ARG A 3 69.26 39.40 -18.99
N PHE A 4 69.16 39.39 -17.66
CA PHE A 4 68.02 39.71 -16.78
C PHE A 4 66.58 39.82 -17.33
N ILE A 5 65.61 39.24 -16.59
CA ILE A 5 64.45 39.89 -15.90
C ILE A 5 63.77 38.80 -15.04
N LEU A 6 64.07 38.74 -13.73
CA LEU A 6 63.23 39.19 -12.59
C LEU A 6 61.98 38.33 -12.33
N LEU A 7 62.19 37.23 -11.58
CA LEU A 7 61.15 36.54 -10.79
C LEU A 7 61.01 37.28 -9.45
N ILE A 8 59.90 37.99 -9.26
CA ILE A 8 59.46 38.45 -7.94
C ILE A 8 58.73 37.27 -7.30
N ALA A 9 59.31 36.75 -6.22
CA ALA A 9 58.60 35.91 -5.26
C ALA A 9 57.67 36.83 -4.45
N GLU A 10 56.37 36.78 -4.73
CA GLU A 10 55.35 37.34 -3.87
C GLU A 10 54.73 36.21 -3.06
N GLN A 11 54.82 36.35 -1.73
CA GLN A 11 54.50 35.31 -0.77
C GLN A 11 53.03 34.91 -0.87
N ALA A 12 52.78 33.65 -1.24
CA ALA A 12 51.48 33.03 -1.08
C ALA A 12 51.14 32.95 0.42
N ILE A 13 50.23 33.82 0.88
CA ILE A 13 49.54 33.61 2.14
C ILE A 13 48.70 32.34 1.93
N PRO A 14 48.87 31.29 2.75
CA PRO A 14 48.15 30.04 2.53
C PRO A 14 46.63 30.28 2.64
N THR A 15 45.92 29.92 1.58
CA THR A 15 44.46 30.00 1.39
C THR A 15 43.63 29.31 2.48
N THR A 16 44.26 28.59 3.40
CA THR A 16 43.61 27.92 4.54
C THR A 16 43.32 28.86 5.71
N ALA A 17 43.99 30.01 5.84
CA ALA A 17 43.80 30.94 6.95
C ALA A 17 42.54 31.83 6.79
N VAL A 18 42.19 32.19 5.55
CA VAL A 18 41.03 33.04 5.25
C VAL A 18 39.73 32.26 5.48
N ASN A 19 39.69 30.98 5.10
CA ASN A 19 38.51 30.12 5.30
C ASN A 19 38.16 29.87 6.77
N ARG A 20 39.17 29.77 7.65
CA ARG A 20 38.94 29.62 9.10
C ARG A 20 38.42 30.90 9.74
N THR A 21 38.91 32.06 9.31
CA THR A 21 38.52 33.35 9.91
C THR A 21 37.08 33.71 9.56
N VAL A 22 36.68 33.49 8.30
CA VAL A 22 35.29 33.70 7.86
C VAL A 22 34.35 32.70 8.56
N GLY A 23 34.73 31.43 8.65
CA GLY A 23 33.97 30.43 9.41
C GLY A 23 33.78 30.81 10.88
N LEU A 24 34.83 31.30 11.54
CA LEU A 24 34.76 31.77 12.94
C LEU A 24 33.83 32.97 13.11
N ILE A 25 33.86 33.94 12.20
CA ILE A 25 32.96 35.11 12.26
C ILE A 25 31.50 34.67 12.12
N VAL A 26 31.21 33.73 11.21
CA VAL A 26 29.85 33.18 11.03
C VAL A 26 29.38 32.43 12.27
N TRP A 27 30.22 31.58 12.85
CA TRP A 27 29.87 30.82 14.07
C TRP A 27 29.69 31.71 15.30
N ILE A 28 30.54 32.73 15.47
CA ILE A 28 30.40 33.71 16.56
C ILE A 28 29.11 34.53 16.36
N GLY A 29 28.81 34.94 15.12
CA GLY A 29 27.56 35.63 14.79
C GLY A 29 26.32 34.79 15.13
N LEU A 30 26.34 33.50 14.81
CA LEU A 30 25.26 32.57 15.13
C LEU A 30 25.10 32.42 16.65
N LEU A 31 26.20 32.27 17.40
CA LEU A 31 26.18 32.12 18.85
C LEU A 31 25.61 33.37 19.55
N VAL A 32 26.05 34.56 19.16
CA VAL A 32 25.55 35.83 19.72
C VAL A 32 24.06 35.98 19.44
N LEU A 33 23.60 35.58 18.25
CA LEU A 33 22.19 35.60 17.87
C LEU A 33 21.36 34.67 18.77
N THR A 34 21.81 33.43 18.97
CA THR A 34 21.12 32.46 19.83
C THR A 34 21.00 32.95 21.27
N VAL A 35 22.06 33.55 21.81
CA VAL A 35 22.05 34.12 23.17
C VAL A 35 21.11 35.33 23.27
N ALA A 36 21.11 36.22 22.27
CA ALA A 36 20.17 37.34 22.21
C ALA A 36 18.70 36.88 22.13
N PHE A 37 18.42 35.80 21.40
CA PHE A 37 17.08 35.19 21.34
C PHE A 37 16.66 34.59 22.67
N LEU A 38 17.55 33.88 23.36
CA LEU A 38 17.27 33.34 24.69
C LEU A 38 16.95 34.46 25.69
N ALA A 39 17.73 35.54 25.68
CA ALA A 39 17.49 36.71 26.52
C ALA A 39 16.17 37.43 26.19
N LEU A 40 15.83 37.57 24.91
CA LEU A 40 14.57 38.17 24.48
C LEU A 40 13.35 37.28 24.78
N SER A 41 13.51 35.96 24.77
CA SER A 41 12.46 35.00 25.15
C SER A 41 12.13 35.03 26.64
N TRP A 42 13.09 35.42 27.48
CA TRP A 42 12.96 35.50 28.94
C TRP A 42 12.58 36.90 29.47
N THR A 43 12.49 37.91 28.60
CA THR A 43 12.03 39.25 29.01
C THR A 43 10.56 39.47 28.66
N ARG A 44 9.85 40.29 29.46
CA ARG A 44 8.40 40.57 29.33
C ARG A 44 7.95 41.17 27.98
N LEU A 45 8.87 41.42 27.04
CA LEU A 45 8.56 41.76 25.64
C LEU A 45 8.17 40.53 24.77
N GLY A 46 8.25 39.30 25.30
CA GLY A 46 7.98 38.07 24.56
C GLY A 46 6.54 37.89 24.04
N ALA A 47 5.54 38.50 24.68
CA ALA A 47 4.13 38.17 24.46
C ALA A 47 3.39 38.91 23.33
N ALA A 48 4.02 39.87 22.64
CA ALA A 48 3.34 40.63 21.57
C ALA A 48 3.94 40.35 20.18
N ARG A 49 3.06 39.91 19.26
CA ARG A 49 3.22 39.83 17.78
C ARG A 49 4.17 38.74 17.23
N PRO A 50 3.73 37.46 17.22
CA PRO A 50 4.51 36.35 16.65
C PRO A 50 4.69 36.41 15.12
N LEU A 51 3.72 36.95 14.37
CA LEU A 51 3.76 37.00 12.90
C LEU A 51 4.85 37.94 12.34
N ALA A 52 5.01 39.13 12.92
CA ALA A 52 6.08 40.05 12.52
C ALA A 52 7.48 39.47 12.79
N LYS A 53 7.59 38.62 13.82
CA LYS A 53 8.84 37.95 14.20
C LYS A 53 9.20 36.83 13.21
N CYS A 54 8.24 36.01 12.76
CA CYS A 54 8.48 35.03 11.69
C CYS A 54 8.89 35.69 10.36
N LEU A 55 8.26 36.81 10.00
CA LEU A 55 8.61 37.54 8.78
C LEU A 55 10.03 38.11 8.85
N THR A 56 10.39 38.72 9.98
CA THR A 56 11.75 39.25 10.20
C THR A 56 12.79 38.13 10.21
N LEU A 57 12.47 36.98 10.83
CA LEU A 57 13.33 35.80 10.88
C LEU A 57 13.56 35.20 9.50
N SER A 58 12.51 35.11 8.68
CA SER A 58 12.60 34.62 7.31
C SER A 58 13.47 35.54 6.46
N VAL A 59 13.19 36.85 6.46
CA VAL A 59 13.98 37.82 5.67
C VAL A 59 15.46 37.80 6.08
N PHE A 60 15.76 37.71 7.37
CA PHE A 60 17.14 37.70 7.84
C PHE A 60 17.87 36.38 7.53
N ALA A 61 17.19 35.23 7.61
CA ALA A 61 17.75 33.94 7.20
C ALA A 61 18.08 33.93 5.70
N HIS A 62 17.23 34.52 4.86
CA HIS A 62 17.48 34.63 3.42
C HIS A 62 18.64 35.59 3.10
N ILE A 63 18.80 36.67 3.87
CA ILE A 63 19.97 37.57 3.73
C ILE A 63 21.27 36.84 4.10
N LEU A 64 21.27 36.05 5.18
CA LEU A 64 22.42 35.22 5.57
C LEU A 64 22.75 34.17 4.50
N LEU A 65 21.73 33.50 3.95
CA LEU A 65 21.92 32.55 2.86
C LEU A 65 22.44 33.22 1.59
N ALA A 66 21.95 34.41 1.27
CA ALA A 66 22.43 35.20 0.14
C ALA A 66 23.89 35.64 0.33
N ILE A 67 24.27 36.10 1.53
CA ILE A 67 25.67 36.43 1.85
C ILE A 67 26.55 35.18 1.77
N PHE A 68 26.07 34.03 2.21
CA PHE A 68 26.77 32.75 2.07
C PHE A 68 26.97 32.37 0.59
N PHE A 69 25.92 32.40 -0.23
CA PHE A 69 26.00 32.10 -1.67
C PHE A 69 26.84 33.11 -2.46
N TYR A 70 26.78 34.39 -2.10
CA TYR A 70 27.60 35.42 -2.76
C TYR A 70 29.05 35.37 -2.29
N GLY A 71 29.27 35.01 -1.02
CA GLY A 71 30.60 34.75 -0.45
C GLY A 71 31.27 33.51 -1.06
N THR A 72 30.50 32.48 -1.43
CA THR A 72 31.02 31.32 -2.17
C THR A 72 31.25 31.61 -3.66
N GLN A 73 30.50 32.52 -4.28
CA GLN A 73 30.78 32.95 -5.66
C GLN A 73 32.04 33.84 -5.80
N MET A 74 32.42 34.60 -4.76
CA MET A 74 33.60 35.47 -4.78
C MET A 74 34.92 34.73 -4.49
N LEU A 75 34.87 33.46 -4.09
CA LEU A 75 36.03 32.60 -3.85
C LEU A 75 36.00 31.48 -4.90
N GLY A 76 36.42 31.83 -6.11
CA GLY A 76 36.38 30.97 -7.30
C GLY A 76 36.77 29.53 -7.04
N LEU A 77 35.77 28.66 -6.97
CA LEU A 77 35.85 27.32 -7.52
C LEU A 77 35.35 27.45 -8.96
N GLU A 78 36.22 27.94 -9.83
CA GLU A 78 36.20 27.48 -11.22
C GLU A 78 36.29 25.95 -11.14
N MET A 79 35.22 25.26 -11.47
CA MET A 79 35.36 23.91 -11.98
C MET A 79 36.17 24.05 -13.27
N GLU A 80 37.46 23.72 -13.21
CA GLU A 80 38.24 23.40 -14.41
C GLU A 80 37.49 22.30 -15.17
N LEU A 81 36.72 22.70 -16.19
CA LEU A 81 36.59 21.84 -17.36
C LEU A 81 38.01 21.63 -17.87
N GLY A 82 38.40 20.35 -17.92
CA GLY A 82 39.75 19.89 -18.19
C GLY A 82 40.45 20.64 -19.32
N GLY A 83 41.73 20.92 -19.06
CA GLY A 83 42.59 21.71 -19.93
C GLY A 83 42.69 21.20 -21.36
N GLU A 84 42.91 22.16 -22.24
CA GLU A 84 43.40 21.97 -23.59
C GLU A 84 44.73 21.19 -23.57
N GLN A 85 44.67 19.90 -23.85
CA GLN A 85 45.78 19.11 -24.36
C GLN A 85 45.31 18.48 -25.68
N PRO A 86 46.04 18.64 -26.79
CA PRO A 86 45.61 18.08 -28.08
C PRO A 86 45.62 16.55 -28.01
N VAL A 87 44.44 15.94 -28.16
CA VAL A 87 44.28 14.49 -28.30
C VAL A 87 44.86 14.06 -29.65
N THR A 88 45.92 13.26 -29.62
CA THR A 88 46.46 12.60 -30.81
C THR A 88 45.61 11.38 -31.11
N ILE A 89 44.78 11.45 -32.15
CA ILE A 89 43.97 10.32 -32.63
C ILE A 89 44.82 9.50 -33.62
N SER A 90 45.26 8.32 -33.21
CA SER A 90 45.78 7.30 -34.15
C SER A 90 44.62 6.58 -34.81
N LEU A 91 44.34 6.89 -36.07
CA LEU A 91 43.44 6.13 -36.93
C LEU A 91 44.11 4.79 -37.29
N ILE A 92 43.67 3.69 -36.68
CA ILE A 92 43.96 2.35 -37.19
C ILE A 92 42.94 2.08 -38.31
N THR A 93 43.37 2.24 -39.56
CA THR A 93 42.62 1.76 -40.72
C THR A 93 42.93 0.29 -40.91
N GLU A 94 42.07 -0.59 -40.40
CA GLU A 94 42.16 -2.01 -40.68
C GLU A 94 41.63 -2.26 -42.10
N THR A 95 42.54 -2.61 -43.00
CA THR A 95 42.23 -2.94 -44.39
C THR A 95 41.87 -4.41 -44.45
N ILE A 96 40.59 -4.72 -44.69
CA ILE A 96 40.11 -6.08 -44.92
C ILE A 96 40.74 -6.63 -46.21
N LYS A 97 41.41 -7.78 -46.11
CA LYS A 97 41.68 -8.69 -47.24
C LYS A 97 41.23 -10.12 -46.86
N PRO A 98 40.77 -10.91 -47.84
CA PRO A 98 39.91 -12.05 -47.59
C PRO A 98 40.67 -13.34 -47.29
N ALA A 99 39.91 -14.28 -46.74
CA ALA A 99 40.24 -15.64 -46.33
C ALA A 99 41.20 -16.40 -47.25
N ASP A 100 42.13 -17.13 -46.63
CA ASP A 100 42.41 -18.54 -46.92
C ASP A 100 43.31 -19.16 -45.81
N GLU A 101 43.00 -20.41 -45.48
CA GLU A 101 43.79 -21.45 -44.78
C GLU A 101 44.16 -21.26 -43.29
N ILE A 102 43.51 -22.08 -42.43
CA ILE A 102 44.00 -22.45 -41.10
C ILE A 102 44.19 -23.97 -41.08
N GLU A 103 45.41 -24.43 -40.78
CA GLU A 103 45.63 -25.66 -40.01
C GLU A 103 46.13 -25.28 -38.59
N PRO A 104 45.78 -26.07 -37.56
CA PRO A 104 45.97 -25.69 -36.16
C PRO A 104 47.23 -26.32 -35.59
N ASP A 105 47.97 -25.62 -34.72
CA ASP A 105 48.39 -26.26 -33.48
C ASP A 105 48.96 -25.34 -32.39
N THR A 106 48.71 -25.79 -31.16
CA THR A 106 49.51 -25.65 -29.94
C THR A 106 49.53 -24.38 -29.08
N LEU A 107 49.04 -24.62 -27.85
CA LEU A 107 49.61 -24.27 -26.53
C LEU A 107 49.22 -22.92 -25.88
N ALA A 108 48.09 -22.99 -25.17
CA ALA A 108 48.00 -22.95 -23.70
C ALA A 108 49.14 -22.28 -22.91
N GLU A 109 48.80 -21.21 -22.19
CA GLU A 109 48.79 -21.09 -20.71
C GLU A 109 48.99 -19.63 -20.23
N ASP A 110 48.14 -19.30 -19.25
CA ASP A 110 48.21 -18.25 -18.24
C ASP A 110 48.15 -16.78 -18.64
N PHE A 111 47.02 -16.12 -18.34
CA PHE A 111 47.01 -14.92 -17.48
C PHE A 111 45.66 -14.73 -16.76
N VAL A 112 45.79 -14.26 -15.53
CA VAL A 112 44.84 -14.19 -14.42
C VAL A 112 43.71 -13.18 -14.66
N GLU A 113 42.48 -13.58 -14.34
CA GLU A 113 41.26 -12.77 -14.37
C GLU A 113 41.02 -12.11 -13.01
N ASP A 114 40.94 -10.77 -13.00
CA ASP A 114 40.62 -9.95 -11.83
C ASP A 114 39.15 -9.50 -11.87
N GLN A 115 38.56 -9.43 -10.69
CA GLN A 115 37.15 -9.73 -10.42
C GLN A 115 36.15 -8.62 -10.81
N GLN A 116 35.03 -9.03 -11.41
CA GLN A 116 33.73 -8.35 -11.25
C GLN A 116 32.92 -9.07 -10.16
N PRO A 117 32.17 -8.35 -9.30
CA PRO A 117 31.38 -9.00 -8.25
C PRO A 117 30.14 -9.69 -8.84
N GLU A 118 30.12 -11.02 -8.81
CA GLU A 118 28.94 -11.82 -9.11
C GLU A 118 27.93 -11.75 -7.94
N ILE A 119 26.78 -11.13 -8.19
CA ILE A 119 25.60 -11.28 -7.32
C ILE A 119 24.87 -12.54 -7.79
N PHE A 120 24.99 -13.63 -7.01
CA PHE A 120 24.28 -14.88 -7.26
C PHE A 120 22.80 -14.77 -6.88
N ASP A 121 21.94 -14.65 -7.90
CA ASP A 121 20.48 -14.78 -7.79
C ASP A 121 20.08 -16.24 -8.13
N GLN A 122 20.14 -17.15 -7.17
CA GLN A 122 19.51 -18.47 -7.29
C GLN A 122 18.18 -18.48 -6.52
N PHE A 123 17.06 -18.57 -7.24
CA PHE A 123 15.77 -18.93 -6.67
C PHE A 123 15.70 -20.47 -6.58
N PRO A 124 15.37 -21.05 -5.42
CA PRO A 124 15.14 -22.50 -5.33
C PRO A 124 13.93 -22.89 -6.18
N VAL A 125 14.11 -23.89 -7.04
CA VAL A 125 13.02 -24.58 -7.73
C VAL A 125 12.21 -25.34 -6.69
N GLU A 126 10.89 -25.13 -6.64
CA GLU A 126 10.00 -26.01 -5.88
C GLU A 126 10.11 -27.44 -6.45
N GLN A 127 10.87 -28.30 -5.77
CA GLN A 127 10.86 -29.74 -6.05
C GLN A 127 9.55 -30.32 -5.50
N SER A 128 8.61 -30.58 -6.42
CA SER A 128 7.51 -31.50 -6.19
C SER A 128 8.08 -32.92 -6.17
N GLU A 129 8.10 -33.59 -5.02
CA GLU A 129 8.24 -35.04 -4.97
C GLU A 129 6.95 -35.68 -5.52
N SER A 130 6.89 -35.88 -6.83
CA SER A 130 5.89 -36.76 -7.45
C SER A 130 6.52 -38.11 -7.77
N LYS A 131 6.19 -39.14 -6.99
CA LYS A 131 6.35 -40.54 -7.43
C LYS A 131 5.47 -40.76 -8.67
N PRO A 132 5.93 -41.49 -9.70
CA PRO A 132 5.16 -41.71 -10.92
C PRO A 132 4.02 -42.73 -10.67
N PRO A 133 2.82 -42.55 -11.25
CA PRO A 133 1.82 -43.60 -11.26
C PRO A 133 2.18 -44.63 -12.33
N THR A 134 2.45 -45.85 -11.90
CA THR A 134 2.41 -47.04 -12.75
C THR A 134 1.05 -47.71 -12.51
N GLU A 135 0.45 -48.23 -13.59
CA GLU A 135 -0.84 -48.94 -13.69
C GLU A 135 -2.12 -48.11 -13.64
N LEU A 136 -2.53 -47.64 -14.82
CA LEU A 136 -3.92 -47.67 -15.27
C LEU A 136 -3.92 -47.56 -16.81
N ALA A 137 -3.51 -48.66 -17.45
CA ALA A 137 -3.47 -48.83 -18.90
C ALA A 137 -4.32 -50.02 -19.38
N ASP A 138 -5.31 -50.43 -18.58
CA ASP A 138 -6.39 -51.32 -19.01
C ASP A 138 -7.71 -50.61 -18.71
N LEU A 139 -8.68 -50.72 -19.63
CA LEU A 139 -10.00 -50.04 -19.66
C LEU A 139 -10.13 -48.82 -20.58
N VAL A 140 -9.52 -48.82 -21.77
CA VAL A 140 -10.13 -48.13 -22.93
C VAL A 140 -9.87 -48.94 -24.20
N GLU A 141 -10.64 -50.00 -24.40
CA GLU A 141 -10.84 -50.58 -25.73
C GLU A 141 -12.26 -51.17 -25.81
N GLU A 142 -13.27 -50.32 -25.95
CA GLU A 142 -14.44 -50.70 -26.75
C GLU A 142 -15.34 -49.50 -27.14
N VAL A 143 -15.56 -49.42 -28.45
CA VAL A 143 -16.66 -48.78 -29.18
C VAL A 143 -16.58 -47.28 -29.50
N ILE A 144 -16.17 -47.03 -30.75
CA ILE A 144 -16.39 -45.82 -31.55
C ILE A 144 -17.77 -45.89 -32.24
N SER A 145 -18.64 -44.89 -31.94
CA SER A 145 -19.63 -44.17 -32.80
C SER A 145 -20.73 -44.92 -33.62
N PRO A 146 -21.73 -44.20 -34.20
CA PRO A 146 -22.60 -43.12 -33.70
C PRO A 146 -24.10 -43.41 -34.05
N VAL A 147 -25.08 -42.56 -33.67
CA VAL A 147 -26.30 -42.21 -34.49
C VAL A 147 -27.29 -41.27 -33.74
N ALA A 148 -27.61 -40.17 -34.45
CA ALA A 148 -28.84 -39.37 -34.65
C ALA A 148 -29.83 -38.92 -33.54
N GLU A 149 -30.29 -37.69 -33.81
CA GLU A 149 -31.46 -36.89 -33.40
C GLU A 149 -32.74 -37.62 -32.92
N GLU A 150 -33.39 -37.09 -31.87
CA GLU A 150 -34.71 -36.41 -31.93
C GLU A 150 -35.28 -36.15 -30.50
N SER A 151 -35.87 -34.97 -30.30
CA SER A 151 -36.81 -34.66 -29.20
C SER A 151 -38.22 -35.13 -29.60
N PRO A 152 -39.15 -35.39 -28.65
CA PRO A 152 -39.98 -34.29 -28.14
C PRO A 152 -40.48 -34.43 -26.68
N ALA A 153 -41.11 -33.36 -26.23
CA ALA A 153 -41.76 -33.13 -24.94
C ALA A 153 -43.01 -33.98 -24.69
N GLU A 154 -43.34 -34.22 -23.41
CA GLU A 154 -44.72 -34.17 -22.90
C GLU A 154 -44.76 -34.04 -21.37
N GLU A 155 -45.91 -33.59 -20.90
CA GLU A 155 -46.24 -32.87 -19.66
C GLU A 155 -46.93 -33.78 -18.62
N VAL A 156 -47.25 -33.20 -17.45
CA VAL A 156 -48.26 -33.61 -16.42
C VAL A 156 -47.85 -34.75 -15.43
N GLU A 157 -48.12 -34.77 -14.12
CA GLU A 157 -48.99 -34.01 -13.19
C GLU A 157 -48.54 -34.28 -11.73
N ALA A 158 -49.00 -33.44 -10.79
CA ALA A 158 -48.67 -33.44 -9.36
C ALA A 158 -49.36 -34.53 -8.53
N ILE A 159 -48.66 -35.10 -7.51
CA ILE A 159 -49.28 -35.72 -6.32
C ILE A 159 -48.37 -35.52 -5.07
N ASP A 160 -48.93 -34.86 -4.05
CA ASP A 160 -48.63 -34.95 -2.59
C ASP A 160 -50.00 -35.34 -1.95
N PRO A 161 -50.15 -36.18 -0.90
CA PRO A 161 -49.39 -36.13 0.36
C PRO A 161 -49.12 -37.46 1.12
N GLY A 162 -48.19 -37.41 2.08
CA GLY A 162 -48.28 -38.22 3.32
C GLY A 162 -47.06 -39.06 3.73
N GLU A 163 -46.24 -38.47 4.62
CA GLU A 163 -45.60 -39.06 5.81
C GLU A 163 -44.98 -40.47 5.73
N LEU A 164 -43.63 -40.53 5.69
CA LEU A 164 -42.86 -41.65 6.23
C LEU A 164 -41.44 -41.20 6.65
N THR A 165 -40.98 -41.87 7.68
CA THR A 165 -39.95 -41.47 8.63
C THR A 165 -38.56 -42.03 8.26
N THR A 166 -37.54 -41.39 8.84
CA THR A 166 -36.23 -41.94 9.25
C THR A 166 -35.01 -41.91 8.28
N ASN A 167 -33.93 -41.37 8.87
CA ASN A 167 -32.53 -41.82 8.82
C ASN A 167 -31.58 -41.33 7.72
N ASP A 168 -30.85 -40.29 8.12
CA ASP A 168 -29.50 -39.87 7.76
C ASP A 168 -28.43 -40.97 8.01
N PRO A 169 -27.48 -41.20 7.08
CA PRO A 169 -26.27 -41.97 7.35
C PRO A 169 -25.00 -41.13 7.11
N ALA A 170 -24.65 -40.25 8.04
CA ALA A 170 -23.34 -39.60 8.09
C ALA A 170 -22.55 -39.87 9.39
N ASP A 171 -22.99 -40.84 10.20
CA ASP A 171 -22.24 -41.33 11.36
C ASP A 171 -21.99 -42.84 11.25
N LYS A 172 -20.88 -43.19 10.60
CA LYS A 172 -20.08 -44.42 10.78
C LYS A 172 -19.05 -44.49 9.67
N ILE A 173 -17.86 -43.96 9.93
CA ILE A 173 -16.55 -44.58 9.64
C ILE A 173 -15.53 -43.78 10.47
N LEU A 174 -15.46 -44.14 11.75
CA LEU A 174 -14.28 -44.00 12.59
C LEU A 174 -14.15 -45.36 13.27
N GLN A 175 -13.13 -46.13 12.91
CA GLN A 175 -12.43 -47.13 13.73
C GLN A 175 -11.76 -48.16 12.83
N GLU A 176 -10.48 -47.96 12.55
CA GLU A 176 -9.48 -49.02 12.75
C GLU A 176 -8.09 -48.40 12.65
N GLN A 177 -7.15 -48.99 13.38
CA GLN A 177 -5.73 -48.60 13.54
C GLN A 177 -5.42 -47.67 14.73
N GLN A 178 -5.62 -48.24 15.93
CA GLN A 178 -4.66 -48.07 17.02
C GLN A 178 -3.95 -49.41 17.28
N SER A 179 -2.65 -49.34 17.53
CA SER A 179 -1.90 -50.37 18.27
C SER A 179 -0.85 -49.69 19.15
N GLU A 180 -1.06 -49.81 20.46
CA GLU A 180 -0.16 -49.52 21.61
C GLU A 180 0.99 -50.56 21.71
N PRO A 181 1.98 -50.51 22.65
CA PRO A 181 1.91 -49.99 24.04
C PRO A 181 3.16 -49.28 24.62
N ASP A 182 3.04 -48.57 25.75
CA ASP A 182 3.39 -49.05 27.12
C ASP A 182 3.55 -47.89 28.14
N SER A 183 3.43 -48.28 29.40
CA SER A 183 2.97 -47.62 30.63
C SER A 183 3.97 -46.72 31.40
N LEU A 184 3.44 -45.84 32.29
CA LEU A 184 3.79 -45.75 33.74
C LEU A 184 2.99 -44.64 34.48
N GLU A 185 2.13 -45.12 35.39
CA GLU A 185 1.70 -44.61 36.72
C GLU A 185 1.51 -43.10 37.03
N GLN A 186 0.26 -42.77 37.42
CA GLN A 186 -0.06 -41.69 38.37
C GLN A 186 0.19 -42.15 39.82
N PRO A 187 0.18 -41.22 40.80
CA PRO A 187 -0.95 -41.26 41.73
C PRO A 187 -1.58 -39.90 42.09
N GLU A 188 -2.80 -40.02 42.59
CA GLU A 188 -3.78 -38.99 42.93
C GLU A 188 -3.59 -38.33 44.32
N SER A 189 -4.31 -37.21 44.47
CA SER A 189 -5.09 -36.76 45.64
C SER A 189 -4.39 -36.06 46.81
N GLY A 190 -5.02 -34.98 47.30
CA GLY A 190 -4.67 -34.35 48.58
C GLY A 190 -5.31 -32.97 48.77
N GLU A 191 -6.32 -32.91 49.63
CA GLU A 191 -7.22 -31.80 49.96
C GLU A 191 -6.63 -30.81 51.02
N VAL A 192 -7.11 -29.55 50.98
CA VAL A 192 -7.23 -28.51 52.05
C VAL A 192 -5.97 -27.94 52.75
N ALA A 193 -5.79 -26.60 52.68
CA ALA A 193 -5.75 -25.69 53.85
C ALA A 193 -5.40 -24.23 53.49
N SER A 194 -6.25 -23.32 53.98
CA SER A 194 -6.10 -21.88 54.10
C SER A 194 -5.13 -21.47 55.22
N VAL A 195 -4.26 -20.47 55.01
CA VAL A 195 -3.68 -19.62 56.07
C VAL A 195 -3.31 -18.23 55.52
N GLU A 196 -3.79 -17.18 56.22
CA GLU A 196 -3.43 -15.76 56.15
C GLU A 196 -2.00 -15.48 56.65
N VAL A 197 -1.33 -14.44 56.15
CA VAL A 197 -0.40 -13.63 56.97
C VAL A 197 -0.44 -12.16 56.55
N GLU A 198 -0.65 -11.29 57.55
CA GLU A 198 -0.68 -9.83 57.54
C GLU A 198 0.71 -9.14 57.45
N GLU A 199 0.62 -7.88 56.97
CA GLU A 199 1.35 -6.63 57.26
C GLU A 199 2.51 -6.54 58.28
N SER A 200 3.51 -5.67 57.99
CA SER A 200 4.07 -4.69 58.96
C SER A 200 5.22 -3.77 58.43
N ILE A 201 4.89 -2.46 58.30
CA ILE A 201 5.55 -1.23 58.87
C ILE A 201 7.02 -0.87 58.53
N ALA A 202 7.23 0.34 57.95
CA ALA A 202 7.86 1.52 58.62
C ALA A 202 8.06 2.76 57.70
N THR A 203 7.58 3.91 58.17
CA THR A 203 7.77 5.30 57.67
C THR A 203 9.09 5.92 58.18
N PRO A 204 9.45 7.15 57.75
CA PRO A 204 9.14 8.31 58.60
C PRO A 204 8.59 9.55 57.86
N ALA A 205 7.85 10.34 58.62
CA ALA A 205 7.11 11.55 58.25
C ALA A 205 7.93 12.84 58.47
N GLU A 206 7.50 13.93 57.82
CA GLU A 206 7.35 15.23 58.51
C GLU A 206 6.21 16.07 57.87
N GLN A 207 5.41 16.68 58.75
CA GLN A 207 4.15 17.39 58.50
C GLN A 207 4.35 18.88 58.22
N ILE A 208 3.31 19.55 57.69
CA ILE A 208 2.66 20.82 58.13
C ILE A 208 1.60 21.12 57.03
N SER A 209 0.31 20.77 57.22
CA SER A 209 -0.78 21.50 57.89
C SER A 209 -1.15 22.86 57.26
N GLY A 210 -2.41 23.02 56.84
CA GLY A 210 -2.98 24.31 56.43
C GLY A 210 -4.22 24.24 55.53
N GLU A 211 -5.34 23.78 56.08
CA GLU A 211 -6.70 23.91 55.55
C GLU A 211 -7.22 25.35 55.75
N THR A 212 -7.92 25.95 54.76
CA THR A 212 -9.13 26.79 54.99
C THR A 212 -9.81 27.29 53.71
N THR A 213 -11.14 27.24 53.77
CA THR A 213 -12.21 27.69 52.86
C THR A 213 -12.43 29.23 52.87
N PRO A 214 -13.28 29.78 51.97
CA PRO A 214 -13.35 31.22 51.67
C PRO A 214 -14.43 31.98 52.49
N PRO A 215 -14.43 33.33 52.45
CA PRO A 215 -15.64 34.08 52.80
C PRO A 215 -16.06 35.18 51.81
N THR A 216 -17.28 35.63 52.07
CA THR A 216 -18.20 36.48 51.29
C THR A 216 -18.28 37.93 51.82
N ALA A 217 -18.61 38.88 50.91
CA ALA A 217 -19.31 40.18 51.04
C ALA A 217 -18.67 41.49 51.61
N SER A 218 -18.61 42.52 50.73
CA SER A 218 -19.08 43.96 50.73
C SER A 218 -18.98 44.88 52.00
N PRO A 219 -19.21 46.23 51.97
CA PRO A 219 -19.78 47.16 50.94
C PRO A 219 -19.14 48.60 50.84
N ILE A 220 -19.67 49.47 49.95
CA ILE A 220 -20.24 50.85 50.17
C ILE A 220 -20.26 51.68 48.86
N ALA A 221 -21.28 52.53 48.75
CA ALA A 221 -21.92 53.13 47.57
C ALA A 221 -21.69 54.65 47.40
N GLU A 222 -22.11 55.20 46.24
CA GLU A 222 -22.96 56.41 46.11
C GLU A 222 -23.40 56.60 44.64
N GLY A 223 -24.65 57.05 44.42
CA GLY A 223 -25.34 57.08 43.12
C GLY A 223 -25.67 58.46 42.58
N VAL A 224 -26.54 58.53 41.57
CA VAL A 224 -27.66 59.49 41.34
C VAL A 224 -28.26 59.25 39.95
N ALA A 225 -29.60 59.33 39.87
CA ALA A 225 -30.49 59.04 38.74
C ALA A 225 -30.88 60.31 37.93
N SER A 226 -31.38 60.13 36.69
CA SER A 226 -32.58 60.81 36.12
C SER A 226 -32.85 60.41 34.64
N ASP A 227 -34.09 60.00 34.36
CA ASP A 227 -34.82 59.88 33.08
C ASP A 227 -35.63 61.19 32.80
N PRO A 228 -36.52 61.32 31.78
CA PRO A 228 -36.46 61.19 30.32
C PRO A 228 -37.00 62.50 29.62
N PRO A 229 -37.46 62.54 28.34
CA PRO A 229 -38.84 62.09 27.99
C PRO A 229 -39.08 61.48 26.58
N GLU A 230 -40.11 60.62 26.54
CA GLU A 230 -41.27 60.47 25.60
C GLU A 230 -41.28 61.28 24.28
N GLU A 231 -41.84 60.83 23.14
CA GLU A 231 -43.22 60.32 22.96
C GLU A 231 -43.43 59.71 21.54
N ASP A 232 -44.23 58.63 21.50
CA ASP A 232 -45.37 58.32 20.61
C ASP A 232 -45.30 57.86 19.13
N VAL A 233 -45.58 56.54 18.98
CA VAL A 233 -46.85 55.92 18.51
C VAL A 233 -47.18 55.83 17.01
N GLN A 234 -47.30 54.59 16.51
CA GLN A 234 -48.55 53.93 15.98
C GLN A 234 -48.21 52.51 15.46
N GLN A 235 -48.53 51.41 16.17
CA GLN A 235 -49.82 50.69 16.33
C GLN A 235 -50.07 49.67 15.18
N ALA A 236 -49.76 48.38 15.39
CA ALA A 236 -50.57 47.25 15.93
C ALA A 236 -51.28 46.44 14.83
N THR A 237 -51.21 45.10 14.83
CA THR A 237 -52.21 44.23 15.47
C THR A 237 -51.68 42.86 15.93
N ALA A 238 -52.30 42.37 17.02
CA ALA A 238 -52.07 41.14 17.78
C ALA A 238 -52.52 39.85 17.03
N VAL A 239 -52.30 38.60 17.49
CA VAL A 239 -52.90 37.94 18.66
C VAL A 239 -52.24 36.55 18.94
N GLU A 240 -52.19 36.22 20.24
CA GLU A 240 -52.14 34.91 20.96
C GLU A 240 -50.87 34.03 21.02
N GLN A 241 -50.32 33.98 22.23
CA GLN A 241 -49.59 32.85 22.79
C GLN A 241 -50.56 31.80 23.36
N THR A 242 -50.34 30.54 23.02
CA THR A 242 -50.76 29.40 23.85
C THR A 242 -49.59 28.42 23.97
N SER A 243 -49.25 28.11 25.22
CA SER A 243 -48.26 27.14 25.65
C SER A 243 -48.81 25.72 25.57
N VAL A 244 -48.09 24.79 24.94
CA VAL A 244 -48.25 23.34 25.16
C VAL A 244 -46.88 22.67 25.20
N VAL A 245 -46.61 22.01 26.32
CA VAL A 245 -45.52 21.09 26.58
C VAL A 245 -45.74 19.83 25.75
N SER A 246 -44.73 19.35 25.02
CA SER A 246 -44.73 17.99 24.45
C SER A 246 -43.30 17.46 24.33
N ASP A 247 -43.01 16.52 25.23
CA ASP A 247 -42.22 15.30 25.10
C ASP A 247 -41.21 15.23 23.93
N SER A 248 -39.92 15.18 24.27
CA SER A 248 -38.83 14.90 23.30
C SER A 248 -38.29 13.50 23.55
N THR A 249 -38.96 12.52 22.93
CA THR A 249 -38.42 11.18 22.70
C THR A 249 -37.38 11.26 21.58
N PRO A 250 -36.23 10.56 21.65
CA PRO A 250 -35.25 10.57 20.57
C PRO A 250 -35.84 9.88 19.34
N GLU A 251 -36.00 10.60 18.23
CA GLU A 251 -36.31 9.99 16.94
C GLU A 251 -35.15 9.10 16.49
N THR A 252 -35.27 7.80 16.72
CA THR A 252 -34.59 6.77 15.93
C THR A 252 -35.12 6.86 14.50
N LEU A 253 -34.45 7.65 13.67
CA LEU A 253 -34.66 7.66 12.23
C LEU A 253 -34.21 6.33 11.63
N SER A 254 -35.19 5.47 11.35
CA SER A 254 -35.08 4.35 10.42
C SER A 254 -34.64 4.88 9.04
N ASN A 255 -33.35 4.72 8.73
CA ASN A 255 -32.74 5.11 7.44
C ASN A 255 -32.86 4.01 6.37
N ALA A 256 -33.81 3.07 6.50
CA ALA A 256 -33.83 1.83 5.73
C ALA A 256 -34.25 1.96 4.24
N ASP A 257 -34.46 3.16 3.71
CA ASP A 257 -35.08 3.34 2.37
C ASP A 257 -34.45 4.44 1.50
N ARG A 258 -33.20 4.85 1.77
CA ARG A 258 -32.49 5.75 0.85
C ARG A 258 -31.88 4.95 -0.30
N PRO A 259 -32.23 5.23 -1.58
CA PRO A 259 -31.54 4.62 -2.70
C PRO A 259 -30.05 4.97 -2.65
N VAL A 260 -29.22 3.99 -3.04
CA VAL A 260 -27.77 4.09 -3.11
C VAL A 260 -27.38 5.38 -3.84
N GLN A 261 -26.87 6.37 -3.11
CA GLN A 261 -26.42 7.63 -3.72
C GLN A 261 -24.99 7.46 -4.19
N ILE A 262 -24.83 7.09 -5.45
CA ILE A 262 -23.54 7.18 -6.15
C ILE A 262 -23.10 8.66 -6.11
N PRO A 263 -21.94 8.98 -5.52
CA PRO A 263 -21.48 10.36 -5.43
C PRO A 263 -21.25 10.95 -6.83
N SER A 264 -21.66 12.20 -7.01
CA SER A 264 -21.29 12.97 -8.21
C SER A 264 -19.83 13.44 -8.10
N LYS A 265 -19.08 13.36 -9.20
CA LYS A 265 -17.73 13.91 -9.28
C LYS A 265 -17.75 15.44 -9.33
N LEU A 266 -16.71 16.08 -8.79
CA LEU A 266 -16.53 17.54 -8.80
C LEU A 266 -16.35 18.11 -10.22
N ASP A 267 -15.84 17.32 -11.16
CA ASP A 267 -15.68 17.70 -12.57
C ASP A 267 -16.98 17.57 -13.39
N GLY A 268 -18.08 17.12 -12.77
CA GLY A 268 -19.38 16.93 -13.42
C GLY A 268 -19.47 15.70 -14.31
N SER A 269 -18.41 14.91 -14.45
CA SER A 269 -18.45 13.64 -15.18
C SER A 269 -19.05 12.51 -14.34
N ALA A 270 -19.54 11.46 -15.01
CA ALA A 270 -20.05 10.28 -14.32
C ALA A 270 -18.91 9.49 -13.66
N LEU A 271 -19.21 8.85 -12.52
CA LEU A 271 -18.31 7.87 -11.91
C LEU A 271 -18.16 6.66 -12.84
N PRO A 272 -16.93 6.23 -13.20
CA PRO A 272 -16.75 5.05 -14.04
C PRO A 272 -17.40 3.81 -13.42
N ASP A 273 -18.06 2.98 -14.24
CA ASP A 273 -18.87 1.83 -13.81
C ASP A 273 -18.15 0.91 -12.81
N LEU A 274 -16.85 0.69 -13.03
CA LEU A 274 -16.00 -0.15 -12.17
C LEU A 274 -15.92 0.32 -10.71
N TYR A 275 -16.19 1.60 -10.42
CA TYR A 275 -16.19 2.16 -9.08
C TYR A 275 -17.59 2.22 -8.47
N GLN A 276 -18.66 2.12 -9.26
CA GLN A 276 -20.02 2.31 -8.77
C GLN A 276 -20.43 1.25 -7.74
N ALA A 277 -20.01 0.01 -7.95
CA ALA A 277 -20.28 -1.11 -7.05
C ALA A 277 -19.70 -0.94 -5.62
N ARG A 278 -18.78 0.01 -5.44
CA ARG A 278 -18.19 0.35 -4.14
C ARG A 278 -19.13 1.17 -3.27
N PHE A 279 -20.11 1.88 -3.85
CA PHE A 279 -20.93 2.85 -3.13
C PHE A 279 -22.27 2.29 -2.61
N GLY A 280 -22.47 0.97 -2.61
CA GLY A 280 -23.66 0.31 -2.03
C GLY A 280 -23.71 0.35 -0.50
N PRO A 281 -24.87 0.14 0.14
CA PRO A 281 -24.96 -0.01 1.58
C PRO A 281 -24.17 -1.26 1.97
N PRO A 282 -23.24 -1.20 2.94
CA PRO A 282 -22.49 -2.39 3.34
C PRO A 282 -23.42 -3.49 3.86
N LEU A 283 -24.48 -3.10 4.57
CA LEU A 283 -25.48 -3.98 5.19
C LEU A 283 -26.83 -3.25 5.25
N THR A 284 -27.73 -3.50 4.30
CA THR A 284 -29.15 -3.13 4.47
C THR A 284 -29.92 -4.34 4.95
N THR A 285 -30.35 -4.32 6.22
CA THR A 285 -31.39 -5.23 6.71
C THR A 285 -32.74 -4.72 6.22
N VAL A 286 -33.00 -4.81 4.92
CA VAL A 286 -34.39 -4.73 4.45
C VAL A 286 -35.05 -6.02 4.93
N VAL A 287 -36.23 -5.89 5.52
CA VAL A 287 -37.04 -7.01 6.03
C VAL A 287 -37.03 -8.16 5.02
N GLY A 288 -36.26 -9.21 5.30
CA GLY A 288 -36.20 -10.44 4.51
C GLY A 288 -35.01 -10.61 3.54
N THR A 289 -34.20 -9.59 3.24
CA THR A 289 -33.02 -9.73 2.37
C THR A 289 -31.90 -8.79 2.81
N SER A 290 -30.83 -9.33 3.39
CA SER A 290 -29.58 -8.57 3.54
C SER A 290 -28.90 -8.49 2.17
N GLU A 291 -28.89 -7.31 1.55
CA GLU A 291 -28.11 -7.10 0.32
C GLU A 291 -26.64 -6.90 0.69
N VAL A 292 -25.79 -7.81 0.24
CA VAL A 292 -24.32 -7.74 0.40
C VAL A 292 -23.70 -7.36 -0.94
N ARG A 293 -22.82 -6.34 -0.94
CA ARG A 293 -22.07 -5.95 -2.14
C ARG A 293 -21.29 -7.15 -2.68
N GLY A 294 -21.49 -7.47 -3.95
CA GLY A 294 -20.80 -8.60 -4.57
C GLY A 294 -21.32 -9.99 -4.17
N ALA A 295 -22.53 -10.11 -3.60
CA ALA A 295 -23.16 -11.40 -3.28
C ALA A 295 -23.22 -12.34 -4.51
N ALA A 296 -23.49 -11.79 -5.69
CA ALA A 296 -23.48 -12.51 -6.97
C ALA A 296 -22.14 -13.20 -7.30
N PHE A 297 -21.07 -12.83 -6.60
CA PHE A 297 -19.72 -13.34 -6.81
C PHE A 297 -19.14 -14.03 -5.58
N GLY A 298 -19.95 -14.25 -4.55
CA GLY A 298 -19.57 -15.05 -3.38
C GLY A 298 -19.34 -14.27 -2.10
N ALA A 299 -19.53 -12.95 -2.07
CA ALA A 299 -19.53 -12.21 -0.81
C ALA A 299 -20.63 -12.73 0.14
N THR A 300 -20.32 -12.77 1.42
CA THR A 300 -21.24 -13.14 2.50
C THR A 300 -21.34 -12.00 3.51
N LEU A 301 -22.34 -12.07 4.40
CA LEU A 301 -22.43 -11.14 5.54
C LEU A 301 -21.15 -11.17 6.40
N GLU A 302 -20.56 -12.34 6.57
CA GLU A 302 -19.31 -12.52 7.31
C GLU A 302 -18.13 -11.85 6.61
N SER A 303 -17.97 -12.02 5.29
CA SER A 303 -16.88 -11.36 4.57
C SER A 303 -17.04 -9.83 4.58
N GLU A 304 -18.26 -9.33 4.47
CA GLU A 304 -18.53 -7.89 4.51
C GLU A 304 -18.30 -7.31 5.91
N ALA A 305 -18.72 -8.01 6.96
CA ALA A 305 -18.42 -7.64 8.34
C ALA A 305 -16.89 -7.63 8.60
N ALA A 306 -16.16 -8.59 8.03
CA ALA A 306 -14.71 -8.63 8.11
C ALA A 306 -14.05 -7.43 7.42
N VAL A 307 -14.55 -7.03 6.24
CA VAL A 307 -14.12 -5.79 5.56
C VAL A 307 -14.33 -4.59 6.49
N GLN A 308 -15.53 -4.40 7.03
CA GLN A 308 -15.85 -3.27 7.91
C GLN A 308 -14.95 -3.23 9.15
N ALA A 309 -14.73 -4.36 9.81
CA ALA A 309 -13.83 -4.43 10.97
C ALA A 309 -12.37 -4.11 10.60
N GLY A 310 -11.90 -4.51 9.42
CA GLY A 310 -10.58 -4.18 8.89
C GLY A 310 -10.43 -2.69 8.58
N ILE A 311 -11.43 -2.08 7.93
CA ILE A 311 -11.50 -0.64 7.66
C ILE A 311 -11.44 0.16 8.96
N GLU A 312 -12.26 -0.21 9.94
CA GLU A 312 -12.29 0.43 11.26
C GLU A 312 -10.95 0.32 11.99
N TRP A 313 -10.27 -0.83 11.89
CA TRP A 313 -8.92 -0.97 12.44
C TRP A 313 -7.92 -0.06 11.74
N LEU A 314 -7.96 0.02 10.40
CA LEU A 314 -7.08 0.91 9.63
C LEU A 314 -7.27 2.37 10.05
N VAL A 315 -8.51 2.84 10.17
CA VAL A 315 -8.81 4.22 10.60
C VAL A 315 -8.26 4.51 11.99
N ARG A 316 -8.46 3.61 12.97
CA ARG A 316 -7.92 3.77 14.33
C ARG A 316 -6.39 3.72 14.39
N SER A 317 -5.76 3.08 13.42
CA SER A 317 -4.31 2.88 13.34
C SER A 317 -3.57 3.98 12.56
N GLN A 318 -4.30 4.95 12.02
CA GLN A 318 -3.72 6.09 11.32
C GLN A 318 -3.11 7.09 12.31
N GLN A 319 -1.90 7.59 12.01
CA GLN A 319 -1.24 8.62 12.81
C GLN A 319 -1.84 10.00 12.55
N GLU A 320 -1.61 10.95 13.46
CA GLU A 320 -2.06 12.36 13.32
C GLU A 320 -1.54 13.01 12.02
N SER A 321 -0.34 12.62 11.58
CA SER A 321 0.25 13.06 10.30
C SER A 321 -0.45 12.52 9.04
N GLY A 322 -1.48 11.66 9.19
CA GLY A 322 -2.19 11.00 8.10
C GLY A 322 -1.55 9.70 7.60
N ARG A 323 -0.30 9.41 7.98
CA ARG A 323 0.38 8.17 7.57
C ARG A 323 -0.03 6.96 8.40
N TRP A 324 0.14 5.79 7.81
CA TRP A 324 0.28 4.53 8.54
C TRP A 324 1.76 4.20 8.67
N ASN A 325 2.26 4.09 9.90
CA ASN A 325 3.67 3.87 10.21
C ASN A 325 4.02 2.39 10.09
N ALA A 326 4.76 2.00 9.05
CA ALA A 326 5.06 0.61 8.76
C ALA A 326 5.81 -0.05 9.94
N SER A 327 6.89 0.57 10.41
CA SER A 327 7.75 0.02 11.49
C SER A 327 7.00 -0.20 12.80
N GLU A 328 6.13 0.73 13.19
CA GLU A 328 5.33 0.65 14.42
C GLU A 328 4.35 -0.53 14.40
N PHE A 329 3.91 -0.92 13.20
CA PHE A 329 3.05 -2.08 12.99
C PHE A 329 3.81 -3.35 12.58
N GLY A 330 5.11 -3.42 12.86
CA GLY A 330 5.93 -4.63 12.72
C GLY A 330 6.46 -4.91 11.32
N ALA A 331 6.53 -3.89 10.46
CA ALA A 331 7.24 -3.96 9.19
C ALA A 331 8.77 -4.00 9.38
N GLY A 332 9.51 -4.37 8.33
CA GLY A 332 10.98 -4.43 8.39
C GLY A 332 11.54 -5.73 8.95
N VAL A 333 10.71 -6.75 9.11
CA VAL A 333 11.12 -8.09 9.55
C VAL A 333 11.36 -8.95 8.30
N ASP A 334 12.63 -9.14 7.97
CA ASP A 334 13.05 -10.11 6.98
C ASP A 334 12.93 -11.51 7.59
N ARG A 335 11.81 -12.17 7.29
CA ARG A 335 11.71 -13.61 7.50
C ARG A 335 12.42 -14.23 6.32
N GLU A 336 13.31 -15.19 6.55
CA GLU A 336 14.05 -15.88 5.49
C GLU A 336 13.10 -16.44 4.42
N VAL A 337 12.74 -15.62 3.45
CA VAL A 337 12.01 -16.00 2.24
C VAL A 337 13.08 -16.02 1.18
N ASP A 338 13.35 -17.22 0.66
CA ASP A 338 14.31 -17.48 -0.42
C ASP A 338 15.80 -17.28 -0.05
N GLY A 339 16.15 -17.32 1.25
CA GLY A 339 17.54 -17.39 1.72
C GLY A 339 18.39 -16.13 1.49
N GLN A 340 17.79 -15.02 1.07
CA GLN A 340 18.47 -13.75 0.86
C GLN A 340 18.23 -12.80 2.04
N GLN A 341 19.30 -12.32 2.69
CA GLN A 341 19.21 -11.25 3.69
C GLN A 341 19.06 -9.89 2.99
N ARG A 342 17.87 -9.30 3.07
CA ARG A 342 17.50 -8.00 2.48
C ARG A 342 17.49 -6.87 3.51
N GLY A 343 17.96 -7.14 4.74
CA GLY A 343 17.97 -6.19 5.85
C GLY A 343 16.56 -5.82 6.31
N ALA A 344 16.39 -4.67 6.98
CA ALA A 344 15.10 -4.19 7.46
C ALA A 344 14.20 -3.63 6.32
N THR A 345 14.08 -4.37 5.22
CA THR A 345 13.27 -3.99 4.06
C THR A 345 11.82 -3.82 4.47
N GLY A 346 11.26 -2.65 4.15
CA GLY A 346 9.88 -2.32 4.48
C GLY A 346 9.69 -1.54 5.79
N ALA A 347 10.72 -1.40 6.64
CA ALA A 347 10.64 -0.58 7.86
C ALA A 347 10.24 0.89 7.57
N ASN A 348 10.67 1.42 6.41
CA ASN A 348 10.37 2.77 5.94
C ASN A 348 9.35 2.79 4.79
N ALA A 349 8.48 1.78 4.69
CA ALA A 349 7.51 1.66 3.60
C ALA A 349 6.18 2.40 3.84
N ASP A 350 6.17 3.43 4.69
CA ASP A 350 4.98 4.18 5.12
C ASP A 350 4.10 4.64 3.95
N THR A 351 4.69 5.12 2.86
CA THR A 351 3.97 5.52 1.64
C THR A 351 3.24 4.36 0.97
N GLY A 352 3.86 3.18 0.92
CA GLY A 352 3.26 1.97 0.36
C GLY A 352 2.11 1.44 1.20
N VAL A 353 2.31 1.27 2.51
CA VAL A 353 1.26 0.77 3.41
C VAL A 353 0.11 1.79 3.56
N SER A 354 0.40 3.09 3.52
CA SER A 354 -0.64 4.14 3.47
C SER A 354 -1.40 4.09 2.16
N GLY A 355 -0.72 3.85 1.03
CA GLY A 355 -1.36 3.64 -0.26
C GLY A 355 -2.34 2.46 -0.24
N LEU A 356 -1.93 1.32 0.31
CA LEU A 356 -2.80 0.15 0.47
C LEU A 356 -3.99 0.42 1.41
N ALA A 357 -3.77 1.10 2.54
CA ALA A 357 -4.85 1.47 3.46
C ALA A 357 -5.89 2.39 2.81
N LEU A 358 -5.43 3.39 2.04
CA LEU A 358 -6.32 4.25 1.26
C LEU A 358 -7.07 3.48 0.18
N LEU A 359 -6.40 2.52 -0.49
CA LEU A 359 -7.07 1.67 -1.46
C LEU A 359 -8.19 0.89 -0.81
N ALA A 360 -7.97 0.26 0.35
CA ALA A 360 -9.02 -0.43 1.11
C ALA A 360 -10.17 0.54 1.47
N LEU A 361 -9.88 1.69 2.07
CA LEU A 361 -10.91 2.70 2.40
C LEU A 361 -11.75 3.11 1.19
N MET A 362 -11.11 3.36 0.04
CA MET A 362 -11.80 3.71 -1.21
C MET A 362 -12.48 2.52 -1.88
N GLY A 363 -12.06 1.30 -1.59
CA GLY A 363 -12.74 0.07 -1.99
C GLY A 363 -14.08 -0.06 -1.34
N ASP A 364 -14.13 0.28 -0.05
CA ASP A 364 -15.34 0.33 0.76
C ASP A 364 -16.25 1.54 0.47
N GLY A 365 -15.86 2.42 -0.46
CA GLY A 365 -16.66 3.56 -0.89
C GLY A 365 -16.40 4.86 -0.10
N HIS A 366 -15.34 4.94 0.70
CA HIS A 366 -14.94 6.18 1.36
C HIS A 366 -13.97 6.99 0.50
N THR A 367 -14.25 8.27 0.29
CA THR A 367 -13.35 9.20 -0.42
C THR A 367 -12.98 10.38 0.48
N HIS A 368 -12.05 11.23 0.07
CA HIS A 368 -11.78 12.47 0.80
C HIS A 368 -12.93 13.49 0.75
N LEU A 369 -13.97 13.23 -0.05
CA LEU A 369 -15.13 14.09 -0.20
C LEU A 369 -16.40 13.51 0.42
N SER A 370 -16.48 12.19 0.61
CA SER A 370 -17.71 11.49 1.00
C SER A 370 -17.45 10.24 1.85
N GLY A 371 -18.46 9.83 2.62
CA GLY A 371 -18.42 8.66 3.49
C GLY A 371 -17.97 8.96 4.92
N THR A 372 -18.21 8.00 5.82
CA THR A 372 -17.94 8.13 7.26
C THR A 372 -16.46 8.38 7.56
N HIS A 373 -15.56 7.74 6.81
CA HIS A 373 -14.11 7.85 7.02
C HIS A 373 -13.44 8.91 6.13
N ARG A 374 -14.18 9.91 5.63
CA ARG A 374 -13.64 10.92 4.70
C ARG A 374 -12.39 11.65 5.21
N VAL A 375 -12.33 11.92 6.51
CA VAL A 375 -11.22 12.65 7.15
C VAL A 375 -9.96 11.80 7.14
N SER A 376 -10.09 10.50 7.41
CA SER A 376 -8.96 9.56 7.35
C SER A 376 -8.41 9.46 5.93
N VAL A 377 -9.30 9.35 4.93
CA VAL A 377 -8.91 9.35 3.51
C VAL A 377 -8.23 10.67 3.11
N GLN A 378 -8.78 11.81 3.54
CA GLN A 378 -8.20 13.12 3.28
C GLN A 378 -6.77 13.23 3.85
N HIS A 379 -6.58 12.95 5.14
CA HIS A 379 -5.26 13.04 5.77
C HIS A 379 -4.25 12.05 5.17
N GLY A 380 -4.71 10.84 4.81
CA GLY A 380 -3.84 9.85 4.16
C GLY A 380 -3.38 10.30 2.77
N LEU A 381 -4.28 10.91 1.98
CA LEU A 381 -3.90 11.52 0.71
C LEU A 381 -2.95 12.69 0.92
N GLU A 382 -3.25 13.63 1.82
CA GLU A 382 -2.37 14.77 2.13
C GLU A 382 -0.96 14.31 2.52
N TYR A 383 -0.85 13.25 3.33
CA TYR A 383 0.42 12.61 3.63
C TYR A 383 1.11 12.12 2.35
N ILE A 384 0.49 11.25 1.54
CA ILE A 384 1.11 10.71 0.32
C ILE A 384 1.56 11.83 -0.63
N LEU A 385 0.72 12.85 -0.84
CA LEU A 385 1.04 13.96 -1.72
C LEU A 385 2.25 14.77 -1.20
N SER A 386 2.38 14.92 0.12
CA SER A 386 3.55 15.57 0.75
C SER A 386 4.86 14.81 0.54
N GLN A 387 4.79 13.50 0.21
CA GLN A 387 5.96 12.66 -0.03
C GLN A 387 6.40 12.67 -1.51
N GLN A 388 5.70 13.37 -2.41
CA GLN A 388 6.06 13.36 -3.83
C GLN A 388 7.36 14.11 -4.09
N GLY A 389 8.40 13.37 -4.50
CA GLY A 389 9.69 13.92 -4.91
C GLY A 389 9.57 14.81 -6.14
N SER A 390 10.58 15.66 -6.41
CA SER A 390 10.58 16.56 -7.58
C SER A 390 10.53 15.79 -8.91
N ASP A 391 11.08 14.58 -8.93
CA ASP A 391 11.05 13.63 -10.04
C ASP A 391 9.68 12.96 -10.27
N GLY A 392 8.71 13.19 -9.38
CA GLY A 392 7.36 12.61 -9.41
C GLY A 392 7.20 11.33 -8.59
N SER A 393 8.29 10.77 -8.05
CA SER A 393 8.23 9.56 -7.24
C SER A 393 7.41 9.78 -5.96
N LEU A 394 6.58 8.79 -5.62
CA LEU A 394 5.79 8.77 -4.37
C LEU A 394 6.38 7.79 -3.33
N ALA A 395 7.61 7.33 -3.53
CA ALA A 395 8.20 6.33 -2.65
C ALA A 395 8.56 6.84 -1.25
N GLY A 396 8.69 8.16 -1.06
CA GLY A 396 9.12 8.74 0.21
C GLY A 396 10.49 8.21 0.64
N SER A 397 10.62 7.82 1.91
CA SER A 397 11.85 7.31 2.52
C SER A 397 12.09 5.80 2.34
N ALA A 398 11.29 5.12 1.52
CA ALA A 398 11.38 3.68 1.33
C ALA A 398 12.78 3.24 0.82
N SER A 399 13.27 2.14 1.40
CA SER A 399 14.54 1.51 1.01
C SER A 399 14.45 0.89 -0.38
N LEU A 400 15.60 0.58 -0.98
CA LEU A 400 15.74 0.12 -2.37
C LEU A 400 14.69 -0.93 -2.78
N PHE A 401 14.58 -2.04 -2.04
CA PHE A 401 13.69 -3.15 -2.39
C PHE A 401 12.20 -2.87 -2.16
N ALA A 402 11.86 -1.82 -1.40
CA ALA A 402 10.48 -1.39 -1.14
C ALA A 402 10.06 -0.19 -2.02
N ARG A 403 11.03 0.61 -2.47
CA ARG A 403 10.82 1.92 -3.11
C ARG A 403 9.80 1.88 -4.24
N MET A 404 9.97 0.97 -5.19
CA MET A 404 9.11 0.92 -6.37
C MET A 404 7.71 0.37 -6.06
N TYR A 405 7.59 -0.56 -5.10
CA TYR A 405 6.28 -0.98 -4.58
C TYR A 405 5.55 0.19 -3.92
N CYS A 406 6.24 0.91 -3.03
CA CYS A 406 5.67 2.05 -2.33
C CYS A 406 5.18 3.13 -3.29
N HIS A 407 6.00 3.46 -4.29
CA HIS A 407 5.59 4.39 -5.34
C HIS A 407 4.35 3.90 -6.08
N ALA A 408 4.31 2.64 -6.51
CA ALA A 408 3.19 2.11 -7.28
C ALA A 408 1.88 2.12 -6.49
N MET A 409 1.89 1.58 -5.27
CA MET A 409 0.72 1.52 -4.37
C MET A 409 0.18 2.93 -4.06
N ALA A 410 1.07 3.88 -3.76
CA ALA A 410 0.68 5.27 -3.56
C ALA A 410 0.12 5.92 -4.83
N THR A 411 0.69 5.62 -6.00
CA THR A 411 0.22 6.12 -7.29
C THR A 411 -1.19 5.61 -7.62
N ILE A 412 -1.45 4.32 -7.40
CA ILE A 412 -2.80 3.73 -7.57
C ILE A 412 -3.78 4.47 -6.67
N ALA A 413 -3.45 4.72 -5.41
CA ALA A 413 -4.32 5.45 -4.48
C ALA A 413 -4.64 6.88 -4.97
N VAL A 414 -3.64 7.64 -5.40
CA VAL A 414 -3.85 9.00 -5.92
C VAL A 414 -4.69 8.99 -7.20
N CYS A 415 -4.41 8.08 -8.14
CA CYS A 415 -5.16 7.96 -9.39
C CYS A 415 -6.62 7.52 -9.15
N GLU A 416 -6.87 6.53 -8.27
CA GLU A 416 -8.22 6.10 -7.95
C GLU A 416 -9.01 7.18 -7.20
N ALA A 417 -8.39 7.90 -6.26
CA ALA A 417 -9.01 9.04 -5.61
C ALA A 417 -9.44 10.09 -6.64
N TYR A 418 -8.58 10.41 -7.61
CA TYR A 418 -8.91 11.32 -8.70
C TYR A 418 -10.04 10.78 -9.59
N ALA A 419 -9.99 9.51 -9.99
CA ALA A 419 -11.03 8.87 -10.80
C ALA A 419 -12.41 8.91 -10.13
N MET A 420 -12.46 8.64 -8.82
CA MET A 420 -13.68 8.56 -8.04
C MET A 420 -14.29 9.92 -7.72
N THR A 421 -13.47 10.97 -7.62
CA THR A 421 -13.93 12.28 -7.12
C THR A 421 -13.93 13.39 -8.17
N GLY A 422 -13.12 13.27 -9.23
CA GLY A 422 -12.88 14.35 -10.17
C GLY A 422 -12.20 15.58 -9.54
N ASP A 423 -11.59 15.44 -8.37
CA ASP A 423 -10.93 16.56 -7.69
C ASP A 423 -9.66 16.99 -8.43
N GLY A 424 -9.75 18.11 -9.15
CA GLY A 424 -8.67 18.64 -9.97
C GLY A 424 -7.37 18.92 -9.20
N ARG A 425 -7.42 19.06 -7.86
CA ARG A 425 -6.22 19.24 -7.03
C ARG A 425 -5.29 18.01 -7.03
N LEU A 426 -5.84 16.83 -7.32
CA LEU A 426 -5.08 15.58 -7.38
C LEU A 426 -4.39 15.36 -8.72
N ARG A 427 -4.85 16.05 -9.78
CA ARG A 427 -4.45 15.77 -11.16
C ARG A 427 -2.95 15.92 -11.38
N ASP A 428 -2.38 17.04 -10.97
CA ASP A 428 -0.94 17.32 -11.17
C ASP A 428 -0.06 16.27 -10.47
N TYR A 429 -0.46 15.83 -9.28
CA TYR A 429 0.23 14.78 -8.54
C TYR A 429 0.13 13.43 -9.26
N ALA A 430 -1.05 13.08 -9.75
CA ALA A 430 -1.27 11.85 -10.52
C ALA A 430 -0.45 11.86 -11.82
N GLU A 431 -0.47 12.95 -12.59
CA GLU A 431 0.30 13.09 -13.84
C GLU A 431 1.81 12.97 -13.61
N ARG A 432 2.33 13.58 -12.55
CA ARG A 432 3.76 13.49 -12.20
C ARG A 432 4.16 12.08 -11.74
N ALA A 433 3.32 11.42 -10.94
CA ALA A 433 3.55 10.06 -10.49
C ALA A 433 3.59 9.08 -11.66
N ILE A 434 2.61 9.17 -12.57
CA ILE A 434 2.57 8.35 -13.78
C ILE A 434 3.72 8.69 -14.72
N GLY A 435 4.12 9.96 -14.80
CA GLY A 435 5.33 10.36 -15.51
C GLY A 435 6.58 9.66 -14.98
N TYR A 436 6.71 9.49 -13.64
CA TYR A 436 7.80 8.73 -13.05
C TYR A 436 7.72 7.24 -13.40
N THR A 437 6.55 6.59 -13.28
CA THR A 437 6.35 5.20 -13.72
C THR A 437 6.78 4.99 -15.16
N ILE A 438 6.32 5.84 -16.09
CA ILE A 438 6.63 5.73 -17.52
C ILE A 438 8.13 5.90 -17.78
N ARG A 439 8.78 6.89 -17.17
CA ARG A 439 10.23 7.11 -17.33
C ARG A 439 11.08 6.01 -16.70
N SER A 440 10.54 5.31 -15.70
CA SER A 440 11.24 4.24 -14.99
C SER A 440 11.17 2.89 -15.69
N GLN A 441 10.29 2.73 -16.69
CA GLN A 441 10.17 1.50 -17.46
C GLN A 441 11.47 1.19 -18.19
N ASP A 442 11.96 -0.04 -18.11
CA ASP A 442 13.09 -0.47 -18.93
C ASP A 442 12.70 -0.47 -20.41
N ARG A 443 13.49 0.24 -21.22
CA ARG A 443 13.25 0.40 -22.66
C ARG A 443 13.60 -0.86 -23.46
N GLN A 444 14.40 -1.76 -22.88
CA GLN A 444 14.80 -3.01 -23.54
C GLN A 444 13.75 -4.09 -23.31
N THR A 445 13.53 -4.47 -22.05
CA THR A 445 12.63 -5.57 -21.68
C THR A 445 11.17 -5.13 -21.56
N GLY A 446 10.92 -3.87 -21.15
CA GLY A 446 9.59 -3.31 -20.96
C GLY A 446 9.01 -3.45 -19.55
N GLY A 447 9.77 -4.03 -18.62
CA GLY A 447 9.35 -4.22 -17.24
C GLY A 447 9.82 -3.15 -16.27
N TRP A 448 9.58 -3.38 -14.99
CA TRP A 448 10.06 -2.57 -13.87
C TRP A 448 10.63 -3.48 -12.79
N ARG A 449 11.56 -2.93 -12.00
CA ARG A 449 12.08 -3.59 -10.81
C ARG A 449 12.19 -2.60 -9.64
N TYR A 450 13.32 -2.54 -8.95
CA TYR A 450 13.49 -1.71 -7.75
C TYR A 450 13.95 -0.29 -8.07
N GLN A 451 14.66 -0.10 -9.19
CA GLN A 451 15.14 1.19 -9.68
C GLN A 451 14.69 1.46 -11.11
N PRO A 452 14.67 2.74 -11.53
CA PRO A 452 14.45 3.10 -12.93
C PRO A 452 15.39 2.35 -13.87
N ALA A 453 14.83 1.83 -14.97
CA ALA A 453 15.54 1.09 -16.03
C ALA A 453 16.16 -0.26 -15.63
N ASP A 454 15.89 -0.77 -14.42
CA ASP A 454 16.22 -2.17 -14.11
C ASP A 454 15.49 -3.12 -15.06
N SER A 455 16.16 -4.20 -15.47
CA SER A 455 15.48 -5.33 -16.12
C SER A 455 14.37 -5.83 -15.21
N GLY A 456 13.14 -5.87 -15.74
CA GLY A 456 11.96 -6.03 -14.90
C GLY A 456 11.81 -7.39 -14.24
N ASP A 457 10.95 -7.43 -13.23
CA ASP A 457 10.40 -8.65 -12.66
C ASP A 457 8.87 -8.62 -12.65
N MET A 458 8.25 -9.81 -12.59
CA MET A 458 6.79 -9.93 -12.71
C MET A 458 6.06 -9.30 -11.51
N SER A 459 6.65 -9.34 -10.32
CA SER A 459 6.06 -8.80 -9.08
C SER A 459 5.97 -7.27 -9.05
N GLN A 460 6.95 -6.58 -9.63
CA GLN A 460 6.93 -5.13 -9.77
C GLN A 460 6.06 -4.73 -10.96
N PHE A 461 6.12 -5.52 -12.03
CA PHE A 461 5.34 -5.26 -13.23
C PHE A 461 3.84 -5.15 -12.95
N GLY A 462 3.23 -6.07 -12.19
CA GLY A 462 1.78 -6.02 -11.98
C GLY A 462 1.33 -4.79 -11.20
N TRP A 463 2.11 -4.30 -10.23
CA TRP A 463 1.82 -3.04 -9.54
C TRP A 463 1.90 -1.82 -10.47
N GLN A 464 2.87 -1.80 -11.39
CA GLN A 464 2.99 -0.69 -12.36
C GLN A 464 1.87 -0.74 -13.42
N VAL A 465 1.46 -1.93 -13.87
CA VAL A 465 0.28 -2.09 -14.73
C VAL A 465 -0.97 -1.58 -14.02
N LEU A 466 -1.16 -1.91 -12.74
CA LEU A 466 -2.29 -1.38 -11.95
C LEU A 466 -2.24 0.15 -11.85
N ALA A 467 -1.08 0.74 -11.57
CA ALA A 467 -0.93 2.20 -11.51
C ALA A 467 -1.31 2.87 -12.85
N LEU A 468 -0.78 2.34 -13.97
CA LEU A 468 -1.10 2.83 -15.31
C LEU A 468 -2.58 2.62 -15.66
N ARG A 469 -3.19 1.50 -15.23
CA ARG A 469 -4.62 1.25 -15.43
C ARG A 469 -5.48 2.25 -14.65
N SER A 470 -5.17 2.50 -13.38
CA SER A 470 -5.88 3.49 -12.56
C SER A 470 -5.74 4.90 -13.15
N ALA A 471 -4.58 5.24 -13.71
CA ALA A 471 -4.39 6.49 -14.43
C ALA A 471 -5.35 6.63 -15.63
N GLN A 472 -5.47 5.58 -16.44
CA GLN A 472 -6.38 5.59 -17.59
C GLN A 472 -7.85 5.66 -17.17
N GLN A 473 -8.22 4.99 -16.09
CA GLN A 473 -9.56 5.07 -15.51
C GLN A 473 -9.88 6.48 -14.97
N SER A 474 -8.85 7.23 -14.58
CA SER A 474 -8.96 8.65 -14.21
C SER A 474 -8.91 9.62 -15.41
N GLY A 475 -8.80 9.11 -16.64
CA GLY A 475 -8.72 9.91 -17.87
C GLY A 475 -7.32 10.41 -18.24
N LEU A 476 -6.27 9.94 -17.55
CA LEU A 476 -4.89 10.27 -17.89
C LEU A 476 -4.37 9.42 -19.06
N ILE A 477 -3.50 10.01 -19.87
CA ILE A 477 -2.95 9.38 -21.07
C ILE A 477 -1.78 8.47 -20.70
N VAL A 478 -1.85 7.21 -21.12
CA VAL A 478 -0.70 6.29 -21.11
C VAL A 478 -0.22 6.09 -22.56
N PRO A 479 1.04 6.42 -22.88
CA PRO A 479 1.56 6.31 -24.25
C PRO A 479 1.46 4.88 -24.83
N GLY A 480 1.18 4.77 -26.14
CA GLY A 480 1.12 3.48 -26.83
C GLY A 480 2.41 2.67 -26.70
N ASN A 481 3.57 3.31 -26.87
CA ASN A 481 4.87 2.65 -26.73
C ASN A 481 5.08 2.04 -25.32
N THR A 482 4.57 2.67 -24.26
CA THR A 482 4.61 2.08 -22.90
C THR A 482 3.81 0.78 -22.85
N ARG A 483 2.65 0.74 -23.50
CA ARG A 483 1.81 -0.46 -23.61
C ARG A 483 2.46 -1.57 -24.43
N ASP A 484 3.11 -1.23 -25.54
CA ASP A 484 3.84 -2.20 -26.37
C ASP A 484 4.99 -2.85 -25.59
N LEU A 485 5.72 -2.05 -24.82
CA LEU A 485 6.77 -2.53 -23.92
C LEU A 485 6.20 -3.43 -22.81
N MET A 486 5.03 -3.08 -22.24
CA MET A 486 4.38 -3.95 -21.26
C MET A 486 4.02 -5.32 -21.86
N GLY A 487 3.48 -5.34 -23.08
CA GLY A 487 3.18 -6.58 -23.79
C GLY A 487 4.43 -7.44 -24.05
N ARG A 488 5.55 -6.80 -24.42
CA ARG A 488 6.85 -7.47 -24.59
C ARG A 488 7.34 -8.12 -23.30
N PHE A 489 7.36 -7.36 -22.21
CA PHE A 489 7.83 -7.88 -20.92
C PHE A 489 6.97 -9.06 -20.46
N LEU A 490 5.65 -8.89 -20.51
CA LEU A 490 4.71 -9.93 -20.14
C LEU A 490 4.97 -11.22 -20.92
N ALA A 491 5.13 -11.13 -22.25
CA ALA A 491 5.45 -12.27 -23.10
C ALA A 491 6.80 -12.92 -22.75
N SER A 492 7.80 -12.13 -22.34
CA SER A 492 9.13 -12.65 -21.97
C SER A 492 9.13 -13.50 -20.69
N CYS A 493 8.13 -13.35 -19.84
CA CYS A 493 7.94 -14.16 -18.63
C CYS A 493 7.03 -15.37 -18.85
N ASN A 494 6.48 -15.58 -20.06
CA ASN A 494 5.60 -16.70 -20.36
C ASN A 494 6.35 -18.04 -20.25
N THR A 495 5.69 -19.02 -19.64
CA THR A 495 6.13 -20.40 -19.49
C THR A 495 4.94 -21.34 -19.62
N GLY A 496 5.13 -22.65 -19.39
CA GLY A 496 4.08 -23.65 -19.54
C GLY A 496 3.92 -24.13 -20.98
N ALA A 497 3.16 -25.21 -21.16
CA ALA A 497 2.99 -25.86 -22.45
C ALA A 497 2.11 -25.02 -23.41
N ARG A 498 1.21 -24.19 -22.86
CA ARG A 498 0.35 -23.28 -23.63
C ARG A 498 0.83 -21.82 -23.55
N GLY A 499 1.81 -21.50 -22.70
CA GLY A 499 2.31 -20.14 -22.50
C GLY A 499 1.46 -19.32 -21.52
N GLY A 500 0.61 -19.98 -20.73
CA GLY A 500 -0.27 -19.36 -19.74
C GLY A 500 0.38 -19.16 -18.38
N LEU A 501 1.39 -19.96 -18.04
CA LEU A 501 2.13 -19.84 -16.79
C LEU A 501 3.14 -18.69 -16.85
N ALA A 502 3.56 -18.17 -15.70
CA ALA A 502 4.56 -17.12 -15.65
C ALA A 502 5.64 -17.33 -14.59
N ALA A 503 6.86 -16.97 -14.98
CA ALA A 503 8.03 -16.94 -14.13
C ALA A 503 8.20 -15.55 -13.48
N TYR A 504 9.01 -15.49 -12.41
CA TYR A 504 9.37 -14.22 -11.77
C TYR A 504 10.18 -13.30 -12.69
N ARG A 505 11.09 -13.88 -13.47
CA ARG A 505 11.87 -13.22 -14.53
C ARG A 505 12.05 -14.19 -15.70
N PRO A 506 12.39 -13.71 -16.91
CA PRO A 506 12.72 -14.58 -18.03
C PRO A 506 13.78 -15.62 -17.66
N GLY A 507 13.55 -16.88 -18.03
CA GLY A 507 14.46 -18.00 -17.75
C GLY A 507 14.26 -18.70 -16.39
N PHE A 508 13.39 -18.20 -15.51
CA PHE A 508 13.05 -18.86 -14.24
C PHE A 508 11.85 -19.81 -14.39
N GLY A 509 11.63 -20.65 -13.37
CA GLY A 509 10.46 -21.52 -13.29
C GLY A 509 9.17 -20.76 -13.00
N ALA A 510 8.04 -21.34 -13.41
CA ALA A 510 6.72 -20.80 -13.12
C ALA A 510 6.41 -20.85 -11.61
N THR A 511 5.69 -19.85 -11.12
CA THR A 511 5.08 -19.89 -9.77
C THR A 511 3.64 -19.47 -9.85
N ARG A 512 2.81 -19.89 -8.89
CA ARG A 512 1.37 -19.55 -8.87
C ARG A 512 1.14 -18.06 -8.68
N THR A 513 1.92 -17.43 -7.81
CA THR A 513 1.86 -15.98 -7.57
C THR A 513 2.12 -15.20 -8.85
N MET A 514 3.22 -15.51 -9.55
CA MET A 514 3.57 -14.80 -10.80
C MET A 514 2.60 -15.14 -11.94
N THR A 515 2.09 -16.37 -11.98
CA THR A 515 1.05 -16.77 -12.95
C THR A 515 -0.26 -16.01 -12.73
N ALA A 516 -0.72 -15.86 -11.48
CA ALA A 516 -1.91 -15.09 -11.14
C ALA A 516 -1.76 -13.61 -11.50
N GLU A 517 -0.61 -13.02 -11.20
CA GLU A 517 -0.31 -11.64 -11.56
C GLU A 517 -0.21 -11.42 -13.07
N SER A 518 0.48 -12.32 -13.78
CA SER A 518 0.54 -12.33 -15.25
C SER A 518 -0.85 -12.42 -15.86
N LEU A 519 -1.70 -13.34 -15.38
CA LEU A 519 -3.07 -13.52 -15.86
C LEU A 519 -3.90 -12.26 -15.64
N ALA A 520 -3.82 -11.63 -14.46
CA ALA A 520 -4.49 -10.36 -14.20
C ALA A 520 -4.03 -9.26 -15.18
N CYS A 521 -2.71 -9.15 -15.40
CA CYS A 521 -2.15 -8.18 -16.35
C CYS A 521 -2.60 -8.44 -17.79
N ARG A 522 -2.66 -9.69 -18.25
CA ARG A 522 -3.16 -10.04 -19.60
C ARG A 522 -4.56 -9.53 -19.84
N MET A 523 -5.46 -9.75 -18.86
CA MET A 523 -6.85 -9.32 -18.97
C MET A 523 -6.99 -7.80 -19.10
N TRP A 524 -6.10 -7.03 -18.47
CA TRP A 524 -6.16 -5.57 -18.51
C TRP A 524 -5.44 -4.93 -19.69
N LEU A 525 -4.32 -5.51 -20.10
CA LEU A 525 -3.56 -5.02 -21.24
C LEU A 525 -4.19 -5.42 -22.58
N ASP A 526 -5.21 -6.29 -22.55
CA ASP A 526 -5.88 -6.85 -23.73
C ASP A 526 -4.89 -7.49 -24.72
N VAL A 527 -3.80 -8.04 -24.19
CA VAL A 527 -2.83 -8.80 -24.97
C VAL A 527 -3.50 -10.12 -25.36
N HIS A 528 -3.21 -10.62 -26.56
CA HIS A 528 -3.86 -11.77 -27.20
C HIS A 528 -4.28 -12.86 -26.19
N ARG A 529 -5.59 -13.00 -26.00
CA ARG A 529 -6.23 -13.87 -25.00
C ARG A 529 -6.44 -15.26 -25.58
N SER A 530 -5.38 -16.08 -25.63
CA SER A 530 -5.57 -17.50 -25.97
C SER A 530 -6.41 -18.17 -24.88
N PRO A 531 -7.56 -18.80 -25.22
CA PRO A 531 -8.35 -19.56 -24.27
C PRO A 531 -7.54 -20.65 -23.56
N GLU A 532 -6.58 -21.25 -24.27
CA GLU A 532 -5.68 -22.29 -23.76
C GLU A 532 -4.70 -21.72 -22.72
N GLN A 533 -4.16 -20.51 -22.94
CA GLN A 533 -3.31 -19.83 -21.97
C GLN A 533 -4.09 -19.47 -20.70
N ILE A 534 -5.30 -18.95 -20.85
CA ILE A 534 -6.16 -18.58 -19.73
C ILE A 534 -6.51 -19.83 -18.92
N LYS A 535 -6.89 -20.92 -19.59
CA LYS A 535 -7.20 -22.18 -18.94
C LYS A 535 -5.99 -22.78 -18.22
N GLU A 536 -4.82 -22.85 -18.86
CA GLU A 536 -3.59 -23.35 -18.23
C GLU A 536 -3.23 -22.56 -16.96
N ALA A 537 -3.33 -21.23 -17.04
CA ALA A 537 -3.07 -20.36 -15.89
C ALA A 537 -4.10 -20.58 -14.77
N ALA A 538 -5.39 -20.59 -15.09
CA ALA A 538 -6.46 -20.76 -14.12
C ALA A 538 -6.37 -22.12 -13.40
N ASP A 539 -6.16 -23.21 -14.16
CA ASP A 539 -5.99 -24.56 -13.63
C ASP A 539 -4.79 -24.61 -12.67
N TYR A 540 -3.67 -23.97 -13.02
CA TYR A 540 -2.47 -23.96 -12.19
C TYR A 540 -2.65 -23.16 -10.88
N ILE A 541 -3.34 -22.03 -10.94
CA ILE A 541 -3.65 -21.20 -9.76
C ILE A 541 -4.53 -21.98 -8.78
N VAL A 542 -5.63 -22.61 -9.23
CA VAL A 542 -6.56 -23.29 -8.32
C VAL A 542 -5.98 -24.54 -7.64
N LEU A 543 -4.83 -25.06 -8.09
CA LEU A 543 -4.10 -26.11 -7.37
C LEU A 543 -3.64 -25.68 -5.96
N GLN A 544 -3.57 -24.38 -5.68
CA GLN A 544 -3.31 -23.86 -4.34
C GLN A 544 -4.35 -22.79 -4.00
N LEU A 545 -5.45 -23.23 -3.40
CA LEU A 545 -6.48 -22.34 -2.88
C LEU A 545 -6.01 -21.63 -1.59
N PRO A 546 -6.63 -20.48 -1.24
CA PRO A 546 -6.46 -19.88 0.08
C PRO A 546 -6.65 -20.91 1.19
N ASN A 547 -5.74 -20.90 2.16
CA ASN A 547 -5.76 -21.80 3.31
C ASN A 547 -5.09 -21.16 4.53
N ARG A 548 -5.39 -21.68 5.72
CA ARG A 548 -4.91 -21.13 7.00
C ARG A 548 -3.44 -21.44 7.29
N ALA A 549 -2.89 -22.51 6.73
CA ALA A 549 -1.58 -23.02 7.11
C ALA A 549 -0.43 -22.15 6.59
N ARG A 550 -0.58 -21.57 5.39
CA ARG A 550 0.44 -20.72 4.77
C ARG A 550 -0.22 -19.47 4.15
N PRO A 551 -0.62 -18.48 4.95
CA PRO A 551 -1.26 -17.28 4.42
C PRO A 551 -0.31 -16.50 3.49
N ASP A 552 -0.73 -16.32 2.25
CA ASP A 552 -0.03 -15.52 1.23
C ASP A 552 -1.00 -14.52 0.62
N LEU A 553 -1.24 -13.43 1.34
CA LEU A 553 -2.19 -12.38 0.94
C LEU A 553 -1.83 -11.72 -0.40
N TYR A 554 -0.55 -11.74 -0.79
CA TYR A 554 -0.11 -11.20 -2.07
C TYR A 554 -0.57 -12.09 -3.23
N TYR A 555 -0.32 -13.40 -3.10
CA TYR A 555 -0.86 -14.38 -4.03
C TYR A 555 -2.39 -14.35 -4.04
N TRP A 556 -3.03 -14.25 -2.87
CA TRP A 556 -4.48 -14.26 -2.80
C TRP A 556 -5.10 -13.04 -3.47
N TYR A 557 -4.47 -11.87 -3.35
CA TYR A 557 -4.91 -10.66 -4.03
C TYR A 557 -4.89 -10.85 -5.55
N TYR A 558 -3.75 -11.21 -6.15
CA TYR A 558 -3.68 -11.41 -7.61
C TYR A 558 -4.47 -12.62 -8.11
N GLY A 559 -4.57 -13.69 -7.32
CA GLY A 559 -5.44 -14.83 -7.61
C GLY A 559 -6.90 -14.40 -7.70
N SER A 560 -7.35 -13.55 -6.76
CA SER A 560 -8.69 -12.98 -6.80
C SER A 560 -8.90 -12.04 -7.98
N LEU A 561 -7.94 -11.15 -8.28
CA LEU A 561 -8.05 -10.24 -9.44
C LEU A 561 -8.16 -11.00 -10.77
N SER A 562 -7.34 -12.04 -10.94
CA SER A 562 -7.28 -12.81 -12.18
C SER A 562 -8.48 -13.74 -12.32
N LEU A 563 -8.74 -14.61 -11.33
CA LEU A 563 -9.82 -15.60 -11.42
C LEU A 563 -11.20 -14.96 -11.42
N ARG A 564 -11.37 -13.77 -10.83
CA ARG A 564 -12.63 -13.03 -10.94
C ARG A 564 -12.97 -12.66 -12.38
N GLN A 565 -11.97 -12.29 -13.18
CA GLN A 565 -12.15 -11.98 -14.59
C GLN A 565 -12.33 -13.24 -15.45
N VAL A 566 -11.74 -14.37 -15.03
CA VAL A 566 -11.96 -15.68 -15.68
C VAL A 566 -13.37 -16.21 -15.42
N GLY A 567 -13.87 -16.06 -14.19
CA GLY A 567 -15.19 -16.56 -13.80
C GLY A 567 -15.27 -18.09 -13.76
N GLY A 568 -16.52 -18.59 -13.80
CA GLY A 568 -16.83 -20.02 -13.88
C GLY A 568 -16.26 -20.86 -12.72
N PRO A 569 -15.99 -22.16 -12.96
CA PRO A 569 -15.57 -23.09 -11.90
C PRO A 569 -14.29 -22.69 -11.17
N ALA A 570 -13.36 -22.01 -11.85
CA ALA A 570 -12.13 -21.53 -11.24
C ALA A 570 -12.41 -20.44 -10.20
N TRP A 571 -13.27 -19.48 -10.54
CA TRP A 571 -13.72 -18.45 -9.58
C TRP A 571 -14.56 -19.05 -8.46
N GLU A 572 -15.47 -19.98 -8.75
CA GLU A 572 -16.31 -20.63 -7.75
C GLU A 572 -15.48 -21.35 -6.68
N SER A 573 -14.47 -22.13 -7.12
CA SER A 573 -13.53 -22.81 -6.22
C SER A 573 -12.72 -21.83 -5.39
N TRP A 574 -12.19 -20.79 -6.03
CA TRP A 574 -11.38 -19.77 -5.39
C TRP A 574 -12.16 -18.94 -4.36
N SER A 575 -13.29 -18.36 -4.78
CA SER A 575 -14.18 -17.57 -3.94
C SER A 575 -14.74 -18.38 -2.77
N GLY A 576 -15.04 -19.67 -2.99
CA GLY A 576 -15.44 -20.62 -1.96
C GLY A 576 -14.44 -20.70 -0.81
N ALA A 577 -13.15 -20.84 -1.12
CA ALA A 577 -12.09 -20.85 -0.13
C ALA A 577 -11.83 -19.46 0.47
N LEU A 578 -11.77 -18.41 -0.38
CA LEU A 578 -11.42 -17.05 0.03
C LEU A 578 -12.37 -16.49 1.09
N LYS A 579 -13.69 -16.63 0.87
CA LYS A 579 -14.73 -16.08 1.76
C LYS A 579 -14.80 -16.77 3.13
N GLN A 580 -14.21 -17.96 3.26
CA GLN A 580 -14.12 -18.69 4.52
C GLN A 580 -12.78 -18.44 5.22
N VAL A 581 -11.68 -18.56 4.47
CA VAL A 581 -10.33 -18.53 5.05
C VAL A 581 -9.96 -17.12 5.50
N VAL A 582 -10.17 -16.10 4.67
CA VAL A 582 -9.71 -14.74 5.00
C VAL A 582 -10.40 -14.21 6.26
N PRO A 583 -11.73 -14.28 6.42
CA PRO A 583 -12.39 -13.88 7.68
C PRO A 583 -11.92 -14.71 8.88
N SER A 584 -11.69 -16.02 8.72
CA SER A 584 -11.23 -16.88 9.82
C SER A 584 -9.83 -16.55 10.38
N LEU A 585 -9.05 -15.75 9.65
CA LEU A 585 -7.73 -15.26 10.07
C LEU A 585 -7.78 -13.87 10.72
N GLN A 586 -8.95 -13.22 10.73
CA GLN A 586 -9.11 -11.90 11.34
C GLN A 586 -8.99 -12.00 12.86
N LEU A 587 -8.24 -11.09 13.45
CA LEU A 587 -8.09 -10.95 14.89
C LEU A 587 -9.28 -10.20 15.49
N SER A 588 -9.48 -10.32 16.80
CA SER A 588 -10.58 -9.69 17.52
C SER A 588 -10.56 -8.14 17.47
N ASP A 589 -9.43 -7.53 17.14
CA ASP A 589 -9.30 -6.07 16.96
C ASP A 589 -9.70 -5.60 15.54
N GLY A 590 -10.03 -6.53 14.64
CA GLY A 590 -10.36 -6.29 13.23
C GLY A 590 -9.17 -6.39 12.27
N SER A 591 -7.95 -6.55 12.77
CA SER A 591 -6.73 -6.64 11.95
C SER A 591 -6.41 -8.06 11.50
N TRP A 592 -5.47 -8.18 10.57
CA TRP A 592 -4.82 -9.46 10.23
C TRP A 592 -3.36 -9.43 10.69
N ALA A 593 -2.91 -10.53 11.27
CA ALA A 593 -1.56 -10.66 11.78
C ALA A 593 -0.50 -10.48 10.67
N ALA A 594 0.68 -10.00 11.08
CA ALA A 594 1.82 -9.84 10.19
C ALA A 594 2.53 -11.17 9.91
N ASP A 595 2.06 -12.30 10.41
CA ASP A 595 2.66 -13.65 10.30
C ASP A 595 2.37 -14.36 8.97
N THR A 596 2.05 -13.60 7.93
CA THR A 596 1.88 -14.10 6.56
C THR A 596 3.21 -14.13 5.80
N LYS A 597 3.25 -14.77 4.61
CA LYS A 597 4.47 -14.90 3.78
C LYS A 597 5.21 -13.57 3.59
N TRP A 598 4.47 -12.50 3.33
CA TRP A 598 5.03 -11.15 3.09
C TRP A 598 4.76 -10.15 4.21
N GLY A 599 4.03 -10.56 5.26
CA GLY A 599 3.60 -9.67 6.34
C GLY A 599 4.74 -9.09 7.17
N GLY A 600 5.92 -9.74 7.22
CA GLY A 600 7.10 -9.17 7.88
C GLY A 600 7.64 -7.90 7.21
N TYR A 601 7.46 -7.77 5.89
CA TYR A 601 7.91 -6.60 5.15
C TYR A 601 7.01 -5.39 5.35
N GLY A 602 5.68 -5.58 5.33
CA GLY A 602 4.71 -4.47 5.40
C GLY A 602 3.98 -4.33 6.74
N GLY A 603 4.22 -5.24 7.69
CA GLY A 603 3.58 -5.23 8.99
C GLY A 603 2.08 -5.52 8.96
N LYS A 604 1.42 -5.25 10.10
CA LYS A 604 -0.01 -5.47 10.31
C LYS A 604 -0.89 -4.60 9.40
N VAL A 605 -0.44 -3.39 9.05
CA VAL A 605 -1.15 -2.51 8.10
C VAL A 605 -1.23 -3.15 6.72
N TYR A 606 -0.10 -3.67 6.20
CA TYR A 606 -0.08 -4.40 4.94
C TYR A 606 -1.01 -5.61 4.99
N SER A 607 -0.88 -6.47 6.01
CA SER A 607 -1.72 -7.66 6.12
C SER A 607 -3.21 -7.32 6.16
N THR A 608 -3.58 -6.31 6.93
CA THR A 608 -4.99 -5.89 7.08
C THR A 608 -5.52 -5.30 5.78
N ALA A 609 -4.80 -4.36 5.16
CA ALA A 609 -5.21 -3.77 3.90
C ALA A 609 -5.30 -4.80 2.76
N MET A 610 -4.34 -5.71 2.65
CA MET A 610 -4.35 -6.76 1.64
C MET A 610 -5.46 -7.79 1.86
N ALA A 611 -5.78 -8.15 3.11
CA ALA A 611 -6.90 -9.02 3.42
C ALA A 611 -8.24 -8.37 3.05
N VAL A 612 -8.41 -7.09 3.37
CA VAL A 612 -9.57 -6.30 2.96
C VAL A 612 -9.67 -6.26 1.43
N LEU A 613 -8.59 -5.90 0.73
CA LEU A 613 -8.53 -5.87 -0.74
C LEU A 613 -8.84 -7.24 -1.39
N CYS A 614 -8.46 -8.35 -0.75
CA CYS A 614 -8.85 -9.69 -1.18
C CYS A 614 -10.37 -9.86 -1.13
N LEU A 615 -11.01 -9.45 -0.04
CA LEU A 615 -12.47 -9.56 0.14
C LEU A 615 -13.23 -8.58 -0.77
N GLU A 616 -12.70 -7.37 -0.96
CA GLU A 616 -13.26 -6.39 -1.90
C GLU A 616 -13.29 -6.89 -3.35
N SER A 617 -12.49 -7.90 -3.70
CA SER A 617 -12.52 -8.52 -5.03
C SER A 617 -13.91 -9.04 -5.43
N PHE A 618 -14.82 -9.23 -4.48
CA PHE A 618 -16.22 -9.57 -4.74
C PHE A 618 -17.01 -8.45 -5.46
N TYR A 619 -16.58 -7.19 -5.38
CA TYR A 619 -17.30 -6.07 -5.99
C TYR A 619 -16.40 -4.99 -6.62
N ARG A 620 -15.12 -4.92 -6.29
CA ARG A 620 -14.22 -3.81 -6.65
C ARG A 620 -13.79 -3.76 -8.13
N TYR A 621 -13.71 -4.91 -8.80
CA TYR A 621 -13.14 -5.04 -10.14
C TYR A 621 -14.11 -5.72 -11.11
N GLN A 622 -15.26 -5.06 -11.31
CA GLN A 622 -16.28 -5.51 -12.27
C GLN A 622 -15.83 -5.35 -13.72
#